data_AF-A0A9D8Z2T1-F1
#
_entry.id   AF-A0A9D8Z2T1-F1
#
_cell.length_a   1.000
_cell.length_b   1.000
_cell.length_c   1.000
_cell.angle_alpha   90.00
_cell.angle_beta   90.00
_cell.angle_gamma   90.00
#
_symmetry.space_group_name_H-M   'P 1'
#
loop_
_entity.id
_entity.type
_entity.pdbx_description
1 polymer ?
#
loop_
_entity_poly.entity_id
_entity_poly.type
_entity_poly.pdbx_seq_one_letter_code
_entity_poly.pdbx_strand_id
1 'polypeptide(L)'
;MLAPLVALPALGFANQADVDMRRVMLGQLLFYDPILSGSQEVSCATCHHPRFGTGDGVSLSLGDGATGLGPDRRVDPDNPPEQRIPRNAPGLFNLGEPEFTVMFHDGRLEADPSLPSGIRTPLGESMAEGFDSVLAAQAMFPVLSADEMAGHYSENAIAQAVRMGHLSLPGGAWDQIAERVANVPAYRSQFDAILGEGNQITFADIGNVVADFIAFEWRATDSPYDRHLAGEYALSDAQQRGMDLFYGPAGCGTCHAGPFQTDHAFHAIAMPQLGPGKAARFESHARDDGRMRVTGASEDAFAFRTPSLRNVAHTAPYGHAGAYRTLEAVVRHHLDPVASLYAYDRSQAVLPALDGADDWRVMDDPDELAAIAEANQLEPTALTDDEVADILAFLDALTDPAALDGRLGIPESVPSGLPVDR
;
A
#
# COMPACT_ATOMS: atom_id res chain seq x y z
N MET A 1 30.29 -21.92 13.88
CA MET A 1 30.00 -22.46 12.54
C MET A 1 29.66 -21.25 11.68
N LEU A 2 30.36 -21.03 10.57
CA LEU A 2 30.01 -19.94 9.65
C LEU A 2 28.59 -20.24 9.11
N ALA A 3 27.66 -19.28 9.26
CA ALA A 3 26.37 -19.37 8.61
C ALA A 3 26.58 -19.59 7.09
N PRO A 4 25.77 -20.41 6.42
CA PRO A 4 25.90 -20.59 4.98
C PRO A 4 25.77 -19.22 4.31
N LEU A 5 26.67 -18.89 3.38
CA LEU A 5 26.52 -17.70 2.53
C LEU A 5 25.16 -17.83 1.83
N VAL A 6 24.23 -16.94 2.14
CA VAL A 6 23.04 -16.73 1.32
C VAL A 6 23.54 -16.27 -0.04
N ALA A 7 23.22 -17.02 -1.10
CA ALA A 7 23.61 -16.63 -2.45
C ALA A 7 22.91 -15.32 -2.83
N LEU A 8 23.65 -14.39 -3.43
CA LEU A 8 23.07 -13.13 -3.92
C LEU A 8 21.94 -13.42 -4.92
N PRO A 9 20.83 -12.65 -4.88
CA PRO A 9 19.70 -12.90 -5.76
C PRO A 9 20.06 -12.61 -7.23
N ALA A 10 19.49 -13.39 -8.15
CA ALA A 10 19.58 -13.12 -9.58
C ALA A 10 18.57 -12.02 -9.97
N LEU A 11 18.97 -11.10 -10.84
CA LEU A 11 18.08 -10.07 -11.39
C LEU A 11 17.05 -10.71 -12.34
N GLY A 12 15.76 -10.39 -12.17
CA GLY A 12 14.65 -11.00 -12.90
C GLY A 12 13.47 -10.05 -13.12
N PHE A 13 13.71 -8.86 -13.66
CA PHE A 13 12.65 -7.89 -13.96
C PHE A 13 11.94 -8.20 -15.29
N ALA A 14 10.63 -7.95 -15.37
CA ALA A 14 9.87 -8.17 -16.60
C ALA A 14 10.33 -7.27 -17.76
N ASN A 15 10.28 -7.74 -19.01
CA ASN A 15 10.65 -6.92 -20.17
C ASN A 15 9.48 -5.99 -20.56
N GLN A 16 9.78 -4.72 -20.90
CA GLN A 16 8.81 -3.64 -21.09
C GLN A 16 8.49 -3.32 -22.55
N ALA A 17 8.90 -4.17 -23.49
CA ALA A 17 8.85 -3.87 -24.92
C ALA A 17 7.43 -3.64 -25.51
N ASP A 18 6.35 -3.86 -24.75
CA ASP A 18 4.98 -3.89 -25.26
C ASP A 18 3.94 -3.09 -24.42
N VAL A 19 4.34 -2.06 -23.66
CA VAL A 19 3.37 -1.25 -22.88
C VAL A 19 2.55 -0.32 -23.79
N ASP A 20 1.22 -0.44 -23.77
CA ASP A 20 0.31 0.49 -24.47
C ASP A 20 0.20 1.83 -23.70
N MET A 21 0.95 2.83 -24.15
CA MET A 21 0.97 4.15 -23.51
C MET A 21 -0.39 4.85 -23.49
N ARG A 22 -1.36 4.48 -24.36
CA ARG A 22 -2.71 5.05 -24.29
C ARG A 22 -3.40 4.67 -22.98
N ARG A 23 -3.21 3.41 -22.54
CA ARG A 23 -3.74 2.90 -21.28
C ARG A 23 -3.04 3.55 -20.09
N VAL A 24 -1.71 3.63 -20.12
CA VAL A 24 -0.91 4.27 -19.07
C VAL A 24 -1.30 5.74 -18.89
N MET A 25 -1.40 6.53 -19.96
CA MET A 25 -1.75 7.95 -19.87
C MET A 25 -3.18 8.17 -19.37
N LEU A 26 -4.14 7.33 -19.79
CA LEU A 26 -5.50 7.37 -19.27
C LEU A 26 -5.54 7.00 -17.78
N GLY A 27 -4.77 5.98 -17.39
CA GLY A 27 -4.57 5.59 -16.00
C GLY A 27 -3.99 6.70 -15.13
N GLN A 28 -2.99 7.43 -15.64
CA GLN A 28 -2.43 8.60 -14.97
C GLN A 28 -3.54 9.62 -14.67
N LEU A 29 -4.33 9.98 -15.68
CA LEU A 29 -5.40 10.96 -15.48
C LEU A 29 -6.40 10.50 -14.43
N LEU A 30 -6.83 9.23 -14.45
CA LEU A 30 -7.79 8.70 -13.48
C LEU A 30 -7.21 8.54 -12.06
N PHE A 31 -5.92 8.23 -11.93
CA PHE A 31 -5.25 8.12 -10.63
C PHE A 31 -5.25 9.44 -9.85
N TYR A 32 -5.11 10.56 -10.57
CA TYR A 32 -5.11 11.91 -10.00
C TYR A 32 -6.47 12.60 -10.03
N ASP A 33 -7.51 11.98 -10.62
CA ASP A 33 -8.83 12.59 -10.74
C ASP A 33 -9.74 12.14 -9.59
N PRO A 34 -10.21 13.06 -8.72
CA PRO A 34 -11.13 12.71 -7.65
C PRO A 34 -12.48 12.17 -8.14
N ILE A 35 -12.78 12.21 -9.45
CA ILE A 35 -14.02 11.70 -10.05
C ILE A 35 -14.41 10.29 -9.62
N LEU A 36 -13.46 9.45 -9.22
CA LEU A 36 -13.71 8.09 -8.75
C LEU A 36 -14.28 8.04 -7.32
N SER A 37 -14.02 9.04 -6.48
CA SER A 37 -14.55 9.10 -5.11
C SER A 37 -16.03 9.51 -5.08
N GLY A 38 -16.73 9.15 -4.01
CA GLY A 38 -18.14 9.46 -3.80
C GLY A 38 -18.40 10.97 -3.72
N SER A 39 -17.62 11.69 -2.91
CA SER A 39 -17.67 13.16 -2.77
C SER A 39 -17.01 13.92 -3.92
N GLN A 40 -16.15 13.26 -4.70
CA GLN A 40 -15.28 13.89 -5.69
C GLN A 40 -14.21 14.82 -5.09
N GLU A 41 -13.75 14.52 -3.87
CA GLU A 41 -12.70 15.27 -3.14
C GLU A 41 -11.39 14.49 -2.98
N VAL A 42 -11.41 13.17 -3.15
CA VAL A 42 -10.26 12.28 -2.92
C VAL A 42 -9.92 11.52 -4.20
N SER A 43 -8.64 11.48 -4.54
CA SER A 43 -8.10 10.64 -5.62
C SER A 43 -7.15 9.58 -5.07
N CYS A 44 -6.66 8.67 -5.91
CA CYS A 44 -5.61 7.73 -5.49
C CYS A 44 -4.36 8.50 -5.02
N ALA A 45 -4.02 9.59 -5.71
CA ALA A 45 -2.87 10.45 -5.39
C ALA A 45 -2.97 11.17 -4.04
N THR A 46 -4.16 11.30 -3.47
CA THR A 46 -4.35 11.93 -2.16
C THR A 46 -3.67 11.12 -1.05
N CYS A 47 -3.73 9.78 -1.12
CA CYS A 47 -3.09 8.89 -0.15
C CYS A 47 -1.79 8.24 -0.68
N HIS A 48 -1.53 8.35 -1.99
CA HIS A 48 -0.35 7.79 -2.64
C HIS A 48 0.40 8.86 -3.43
N HIS A 49 0.87 9.89 -2.72
CA HIS A 49 1.45 11.07 -3.35
C HIS A 49 2.97 10.94 -3.55
N PRO A 50 3.54 11.31 -4.71
CA PRO A 50 5.00 11.24 -4.94
C PRO A 50 5.84 12.00 -3.90
N ARG A 51 5.32 13.10 -3.35
CA ARG A 51 5.95 13.88 -2.25
C ARG A 51 6.32 13.03 -1.03
N PHE A 52 5.65 11.91 -0.81
CA PHE A 52 5.85 11.01 0.33
C PHE A 52 6.22 9.59 -0.11
N GLY A 53 6.99 9.47 -1.20
CA GLY A 53 7.41 8.17 -1.71
C GLY A 53 6.24 7.30 -2.13
N THR A 54 5.17 7.91 -2.67
CA THR A 54 3.92 7.25 -3.10
C THR A 54 3.10 6.62 -1.97
N GLY A 55 3.36 6.99 -0.71
CA GLY A 55 2.43 6.84 0.40
C GLY A 55 1.78 8.18 0.79
N ASP A 56 1.23 8.25 1.99
CA ASP A 56 0.54 9.45 2.51
C ASP A 56 1.43 10.29 3.45
N GLY A 57 2.58 9.77 3.89
CA GLY A 57 3.47 10.48 4.82
C GLY A 57 2.90 10.66 6.24
N VAL A 58 1.83 9.93 6.58
CA VAL A 58 1.20 9.87 7.91
C VAL A 58 1.00 8.41 8.33
N SER A 59 0.86 8.16 9.63
CA SER A 59 0.66 6.83 10.19
C SER A 59 -0.65 6.23 9.70
N LEU A 60 -1.74 6.98 9.85
CA LEU A 60 -3.08 6.59 9.43
C LEU A 60 -3.75 7.76 8.72
N SER A 61 -4.19 7.48 7.50
CA SER A 61 -4.78 8.43 6.57
C SER A 61 -6.20 8.84 6.98
N LEU A 62 -6.64 10.00 6.47
CA LEU A 62 -8.05 10.40 6.44
C LEU A 62 -8.53 10.29 5.00
N GLY A 63 -9.59 9.53 4.74
CA GLY A 63 -10.17 9.41 3.41
C GLY A 63 -11.08 10.58 3.05
N ASP A 64 -12.26 10.25 2.54
CA ASP A 64 -13.38 11.16 2.32
C ASP A 64 -13.63 12.06 3.53
N GLY A 65 -14.02 13.33 3.30
CA GLY A 65 -14.28 14.28 4.37
C GLY A 65 -13.06 15.02 4.89
N ALA A 66 -11.97 15.04 4.13
CA ALA A 66 -10.77 15.79 4.46
C ALA A 66 -10.11 16.38 3.21
N THR A 67 -9.41 17.50 3.38
CA THR A 67 -8.71 18.21 2.30
C THR A 67 -7.24 18.44 2.65
N GLY A 68 -6.38 18.54 1.64
CA GLY A 68 -4.92 18.65 1.79
C GLY A 68 -4.22 17.29 1.80
N LEU A 69 -2.89 17.30 1.91
CA LEU A 69 -2.04 16.12 1.74
C LEU A 69 -1.25 15.78 3.00
N GLY A 70 -1.15 14.49 3.33
CA GLY A 70 -0.33 13.97 4.42
C GLY A 70 -0.49 14.72 5.74
N PRO A 71 0.58 15.18 6.39
CA PRO A 71 0.49 15.91 7.66
C PRO A 71 -0.28 17.23 7.59
N ASP A 72 -0.49 17.78 6.39
CA ASP A 72 -1.25 19.02 6.16
C ASP A 72 -2.74 18.75 5.92
N ARG A 73 -3.16 17.49 5.83
CA ARG A 73 -4.55 17.09 5.64
C ARG A 73 -5.39 17.50 6.86
N ARG A 74 -6.56 18.09 6.61
CA ARG A 74 -7.48 18.61 7.63
C ARG A 74 -8.89 18.10 7.38
N VAL A 75 -9.59 17.78 8.46
CA VAL A 75 -11.01 17.42 8.45
C VAL A 75 -11.84 18.57 7.86
N ASP A 76 -12.75 18.22 6.95
CA ASP A 76 -13.83 19.10 6.53
C ASP A 76 -14.89 19.15 7.64
N PRO A 77 -15.16 20.32 8.26
CA PRO A 77 -16.18 20.43 9.29
C PRO A 77 -17.61 20.13 8.80
N ASP A 78 -17.88 20.25 7.50
CA ASP A 78 -19.19 20.01 6.91
C ASP A 78 -19.39 18.54 6.50
N ASN A 79 -18.30 17.77 6.39
CA ASN A 79 -18.31 16.34 6.09
C ASN A 79 -17.17 15.63 6.84
N PRO A 80 -17.19 15.53 8.19
CA PRO A 80 -16.06 14.96 8.91
C PRO A 80 -15.96 13.44 8.72
N PRO A 81 -14.74 12.87 8.55
CA PRO A 81 -14.57 11.43 8.47
C PRO A 81 -15.00 10.77 9.78
N GLU A 82 -15.65 9.59 9.73
CA GLU A 82 -16.06 8.89 10.96
C GLU A 82 -14.85 8.31 11.72
N GLN A 83 -13.85 7.85 10.99
CA GLN A 83 -12.65 7.24 11.53
C GLN A 83 -11.46 7.39 10.57
N ARG A 84 -10.28 7.01 11.05
CA ARG A 84 -9.08 6.92 10.21
C ARG A 84 -9.13 5.66 9.35
N ILE A 85 -8.42 5.69 8.24
CA ILE A 85 -8.12 4.48 7.49
C ILE A 85 -7.28 3.56 8.39
N PRO A 86 -7.68 2.29 8.65
CA PRO A 86 -7.08 1.48 9.71
C PRO A 86 -5.63 1.03 9.51
N ARG A 87 -5.03 1.32 8.36
CA ARG A 87 -3.66 0.93 8.03
C ARG A 87 -2.97 2.05 7.27
N ASN A 88 -1.64 2.08 7.37
CA ASN A 88 -0.78 2.97 6.60
C ASN A 88 -0.87 2.63 5.10
N ALA A 89 -0.88 3.68 4.27
CA ALA A 89 -0.81 3.58 2.82
C ALA A 89 0.64 3.26 2.39
N PRO A 90 0.94 2.06 1.85
CA PRO A 90 2.29 1.70 1.45
C PRO A 90 2.70 2.42 0.15
N GLY A 91 4.01 2.52 -0.08
CA GLY A 91 4.53 2.93 -1.40
C GLY A 91 4.11 1.95 -2.50
N LEU A 92 3.95 2.46 -3.72
CA LEU A 92 3.43 1.76 -4.90
C LEU A 92 4.52 1.18 -5.82
N PHE A 93 5.76 1.08 -5.33
CA PHE A 93 6.90 0.65 -6.14
C PHE A 93 6.79 -0.80 -6.58
N ASN A 94 7.06 -1.04 -7.87
CA ASN A 94 7.13 -2.37 -8.51
C ASN A 94 5.86 -3.24 -8.44
N LEU A 95 4.70 -2.73 -8.00
CA LEU A 95 3.49 -3.54 -7.84
C LEU A 95 2.98 -4.20 -9.14
N GLY A 96 3.44 -3.73 -10.30
CA GLY A 96 3.14 -4.34 -11.60
C GLY A 96 4.05 -5.49 -12.02
N GLU A 97 5.07 -5.85 -11.23
CA GLU A 97 5.96 -6.96 -11.55
C GLU A 97 5.27 -8.31 -11.24
N PRO A 98 5.47 -9.37 -12.05
CA PRO A 98 4.69 -10.62 -11.96
C PRO A 98 4.74 -11.36 -10.61
N GLU A 99 5.76 -11.12 -9.78
CA GLU A 99 5.89 -11.72 -8.45
C GLU A 99 4.89 -11.14 -7.44
N PHE A 100 4.39 -9.92 -7.67
CA PHE A 100 3.39 -9.25 -6.83
C PHE A 100 2.00 -9.81 -7.07
N THR A 101 1.78 -11.02 -6.56
CA THR A 101 0.52 -11.76 -6.67
C THR A 101 -0.38 -11.58 -5.46
N VAL A 102 0.09 -10.91 -4.40
CA VAL A 102 -0.63 -10.71 -3.14
C VAL A 102 -0.64 -9.24 -2.76
N MET A 103 -1.84 -8.70 -2.50
CA MET A 103 -2.11 -7.29 -2.26
C MET A 103 -2.70 -7.05 -0.87
N PHE A 104 -2.56 -5.81 -0.37
CA PHE A 104 -2.81 -5.39 1.02
C PHE A 104 -1.85 -5.99 2.05
N HIS A 105 -1.79 -5.36 3.23
CA HIS A 105 -0.95 -5.81 4.35
C HIS A 105 -1.33 -7.21 4.87
N ASP A 106 -2.58 -7.67 4.72
CA ASP A 106 -3.03 -9.00 5.16
C ASP A 106 -3.18 -10.01 4.02
N GLY A 107 -2.93 -9.61 2.77
CA GLY A 107 -3.10 -10.50 1.62
C GLY A 107 -4.54 -10.96 1.39
N ARG A 108 -5.52 -10.14 1.74
CA ARG A 108 -6.94 -10.47 1.47
C ARG A 108 -7.26 -10.59 -0.02
N LEU A 109 -6.40 -10.04 -0.88
CA LEU A 109 -6.52 -10.10 -2.32
C LEU A 109 -5.27 -10.78 -2.89
N GLU A 110 -5.43 -11.93 -3.53
CA GLU A 110 -4.31 -12.68 -4.09
C GLU A 110 -4.68 -13.42 -5.38
N ALA A 111 -3.70 -13.67 -6.24
CA ALA A 111 -3.89 -14.47 -7.44
C ALA A 111 -4.14 -15.93 -7.02
N ASP A 112 -5.20 -16.52 -7.57
CA ASP A 112 -5.56 -17.91 -7.34
C ASP A 112 -6.04 -18.53 -8.66
N PRO A 113 -5.14 -19.15 -9.44
CA PRO A 113 -5.47 -19.78 -10.71
C PRO A 113 -6.48 -20.95 -10.59
N SER A 114 -6.80 -21.40 -9.39
CA SER A 114 -7.81 -22.44 -9.17
C SER A 114 -9.24 -21.90 -9.20
N LEU A 115 -9.42 -20.59 -9.04
CA LEU A 115 -10.71 -19.91 -9.12
C LEU A 115 -11.01 -19.48 -10.57
N PRO A 116 -12.29 -19.45 -11.00
CA PRO A 116 -12.66 -18.98 -12.35
C PRO A 116 -12.18 -17.57 -12.67
N SER A 117 -12.15 -16.69 -11.67
CA SER A 117 -11.66 -15.32 -11.74
C SER A 117 -10.14 -15.20 -11.82
N GLY A 118 -9.41 -16.26 -11.48
CA GLY A 118 -7.96 -16.21 -11.25
C GLY A 118 -7.54 -15.42 -10.00
N ILE A 119 -8.48 -14.95 -9.17
CA ILE A 119 -8.21 -14.08 -8.01
C ILE A 119 -9.09 -14.47 -6.83
N ARG A 120 -8.48 -14.67 -5.66
CA ARG A 120 -9.16 -14.78 -4.37
C ARG A 120 -9.34 -13.39 -3.76
N THR A 121 -10.59 -13.06 -3.42
CA THR A 121 -10.99 -11.71 -2.99
C THR A 121 -12.15 -11.76 -1.98
N PRO A 122 -12.20 -10.87 -0.97
CA PRO A 122 -13.32 -10.81 -0.03
C PRO A 122 -14.64 -10.37 -0.69
N LEU A 123 -14.60 -9.79 -1.90
CA LEU A 123 -15.79 -9.42 -2.67
C LEU A 123 -16.35 -10.60 -3.50
N GLY A 124 -15.71 -11.76 -3.46
CA GLY A 124 -16.14 -12.97 -4.17
C GLY A 124 -16.38 -12.73 -5.66
N GLU A 125 -17.48 -13.29 -6.18
CA GLU A 125 -17.89 -13.21 -7.59
C GLU A 125 -18.07 -11.78 -8.10
N SER A 126 -18.30 -10.79 -7.23
CA SER A 126 -18.43 -9.40 -7.69
C SER A 126 -17.16 -8.91 -8.38
N MET A 127 -15.97 -9.37 -7.98
CA MET A 127 -14.69 -9.02 -8.63
C MET A 127 -14.15 -10.10 -9.57
N ALA A 128 -14.99 -11.03 -10.01
CA ALA A 128 -14.52 -12.19 -10.75
C ALA A 128 -14.18 -11.94 -12.22
N GLU A 129 -14.67 -10.85 -12.83
CA GLU A 129 -14.58 -10.66 -14.28
C GLU A 129 -13.99 -9.30 -14.66
N GLY A 130 -13.18 -9.29 -15.71
CA GLY A 130 -12.71 -8.07 -16.39
C GLY A 130 -11.42 -7.46 -15.86
N PHE A 131 -10.91 -7.85 -14.69
CA PHE A 131 -9.63 -7.34 -14.17
C PHE A 131 -8.44 -8.08 -14.78
N ASP A 132 -7.49 -7.34 -15.34
CA ASP A 132 -6.28 -7.89 -15.99
C ASP A 132 -5.26 -8.43 -14.97
N SER A 133 -5.33 -8.00 -13.71
CA SER A 133 -4.40 -8.39 -12.64
C SER A 133 -4.97 -8.17 -11.23
N VAL A 134 -4.30 -8.74 -10.22
CA VAL A 134 -4.58 -8.44 -8.81
C VAL A 134 -4.34 -6.97 -8.46
N LEU A 135 -3.45 -6.27 -9.17
CA LEU A 135 -3.24 -4.84 -8.99
C LEU A 135 -4.45 -4.04 -9.49
N ALA A 136 -5.00 -4.41 -10.66
CA ALA A 136 -6.21 -3.79 -11.19
C ALA A 136 -7.42 -3.98 -10.27
N ALA A 137 -7.57 -5.18 -9.70
CA ALA A 137 -8.57 -5.42 -8.68
C ALA A 137 -8.28 -4.59 -7.41
N GLN A 138 -7.04 -4.55 -6.92
CA GLN A 138 -6.66 -3.80 -5.72
C GLN A 138 -7.02 -2.33 -5.84
N ALA A 139 -6.71 -1.71 -6.98
CA ALA A 139 -6.94 -0.28 -7.23
C ALA A 139 -8.40 0.15 -7.02
N MET A 140 -9.34 -0.79 -7.14
CA MET A 140 -10.77 -0.53 -7.04
C MET A 140 -11.37 -0.77 -5.64
N PHE A 141 -10.63 -1.35 -4.69
CA PHE A 141 -11.11 -1.49 -3.31
C PHE A 141 -11.28 -0.14 -2.59
N PRO A 142 -10.30 0.79 -2.64
CA PRO A 142 -10.44 2.07 -1.95
C PRO A 142 -11.63 2.89 -2.45
N VAL A 143 -11.92 2.79 -3.76
CA VAL A 143 -13.05 3.44 -4.42
C VAL A 143 -14.40 3.06 -3.79
N LEU A 144 -14.51 1.84 -3.22
CA LEU A 144 -15.72 1.30 -2.62
C LEU A 144 -15.70 1.38 -1.08
N SER A 145 -14.61 1.85 -0.49
CA SER A 145 -14.44 1.87 0.96
C SER A 145 -14.95 3.19 1.52
N ALA A 146 -15.82 3.11 2.54
CA ALA A 146 -16.42 4.28 3.16
C ALA A 146 -15.37 5.18 3.82
N ASP A 147 -14.39 4.58 4.49
CA ASP A 147 -13.30 5.29 5.18
C ASP A 147 -12.23 5.84 4.21
N GLU A 148 -12.27 5.46 2.93
CA GLU A 148 -11.26 5.84 1.93
C GLU A 148 -11.83 6.79 0.88
N MET A 149 -12.61 6.31 -0.10
CA MET A 149 -13.06 7.15 -1.21
C MET A 149 -14.57 7.17 -1.42
N ALA A 150 -15.33 6.18 -0.95
CA ALA A 150 -16.77 6.13 -1.22
C ALA A 150 -17.56 7.18 -0.43
N GLY A 151 -17.04 7.60 0.73
CA GLY A 151 -17.76 8.42 1.70
C GLY A 151 -18.68 7.59 2.60
N HIS A 152 -19.18 8.21 3.66
CA HIS A 152 -19.98 7.57 4.67
C HIS A 152 -21.50 7.75 4.43
N TYR A 153 -22.28 6.89 5.08
CA TYR A 153 -23.75 6.92 5.11
C TYR A 153 -24.46 7.20 3.77
N SER A 154 -25.19 8.32 3.71
CA SER A 154 -26.03 8.77 2.60
C SER A 154 -25.52 10.08 2.01
N GLU A 155 -24.24 10.38 2.20
CA GLU A 155 -23.58 11.58 1.67
C GLU A 155 -23.73 11.69 0.16
N ASN A 156 -23.63 10.54 -0.53
CA ASN A 156 -23.71 10.48 -1.98
C ASN A 156 -24.29 9.14 -2.45
N ALA A 157 -24.58 9.03 -3.75
CA ALA A 157 -25.21 7.85 -4.34
C ALA A 157 -24.30 6.59 -4.29
N ILE A 158 -22.97 6.77 -4.36
CA ILE A 158 -22.00 5.67 -4.27
C ILE A 158 -21.99 5.11 -2.85
N ALA A 159 -21.86 5.95 -1.83
CA ALA A 159 -21.92 5.56 -0.42
C ALA A 159 -23.21 4.78 -0.10
N GLN A 160 -24.36 5.25 -0.61
CA GLN A 160 -25.64 4.56 -0.45
C GLN A 160 -25.63 3.17 -1.11
N ALA A 161 -25.12 3.05 -2.33
CA ALA A 161 -25.03 1.78 -3.05
C ALA A 161 -24.09 0.79 -2.34
N VAL A 162 -22.90 1.24 -1.93
CA VAL A 162 -21.94 0.46 -1.13
C VAL A 162 -22.59 -0.03 0.16
N ARG A 163 -23.26 0.87 0.89
CA ARG A 163 -23.91 0.54 2.17
C ARG A 163 -25.00 -0.52 2.03
N MET A 164 -25.74 -0.50 0.92
CA MET A 164 -26.75 -1.51 0.60
C MET A 164 -26.17 -2.83 0.08
N GLY A 165 -24.85 -2.91 -0.14
CA GLY A 165 -24.22 -4.07 -0.77
C GLY A 165 -24.49 -4.16 -2.28
N HIS A 166 -25.00 -3.10 -2.89
CA HIS A 166 -25.26 -3.01 -4.33
C HIS A 166 -23.99 -2.57 -5.06
N LEU A 167 -22.96 -3.43 -5.04
CA LEU A 167 -21.66 -3.14 -5.65
C LEU A 167 -21.71 -3.32 -7.17
N SER A 168 -21.77 -4.59 -7.61
CA SER A 168 -21.75 -5.01 -9.01
C SER A 168 -23.14 -5.35 -9.58
N LEU A 169 -24.21 -5.10 -8.82
CA LEU A 169 -25.58 -5.25 -9.32
C LEU A 169 -25.88 -4.15 -10.36
N PRO A 170 -26.80 -4.37 -11.31
CA PRO A 170 -27.21 -3.34 -12.26
C PRO A 170 -27.63 -2.03 -11.57
N GLY A 171 -27.01 -0.92 -11.95
CA GLY A 171 -27.20 0.40 -11.32
C GLY A 171 -26.52 0.57 -9.96
N GLY A 172 -25.70 -0.41 -9.54
CA GLY A 172 -24.91 -0.37 -8.32
C GLY A 172 -23.73 0.60 -8.41
N ALA A 173 -22.87 0.58 -7.39
CA ALA A 173 -21.73 1.49 -7.28
C ALA A 173 -20.81 1.41 -8.53
N TRP A 174 -20.60 0.22 -9.07
CA TRP A 174 -19.71 -0.02 -10.21
C TRP A 174 -20.22 0.67 -11.48
N ASP A 175 -21.50 0.46 -11.81
CA ASP A 175 -22.15 1.09 -12.95
C ASP A 175 -22.17 2.61 -12.79
N GLN A 176 -22.47 3.11 -11.58
CA GLN A 176 -22.53 4.55 -11.32
C GLN A 176 -21.17 5.23 -11.51
N ILE A 177 -20.07 4.61 -11.07
CA ILE A 177 -18.72 5.15 -11.26
C ILE A 177 -18.32 5.07 -12.73
N ALA A 178 -18.55 3.93 -13.39
CA ALA A 178 -18.22 3.76 -14.79
C ALA A 178 -19.00 4.71 -15.71
N GLU A 179 -20.30 4.88 -15.45
CA GLU A 179 -21.16 5.83 -16.16
C GLU A 179 -20.71 7.28 -15.93
N ARG A 180 -20.32 7.63 -14.70
CA ARG A 180 -19.77 8.96 -14.39
C ARG A 180 -18.52 9.26 -15.22
N VAL A 181 -17.58 8.32 -15.31
CA VAL A 181 -16.38 8.47 -16.15
C VAL A 181 -16.75 8.53 -17.63
N ALA A 182 -17.67 7.68 -18.09
CA ALA A 182 -18.14 7.65 -19.48
C ALA A 182 -18.86 8.94 -19.91
N ASN A 183 -19.47 9.66 -18.96
CA ASN A 183 -20.16 10.93 -19.21
C ASN A 183 -19.20 12.12 -19.38
N VAL A 184 -17.91 11.97 -19.10
CA VAL A 184 -16.89 12.97 -19.42
C VAL A 184 -16.41 12.75 -20.87
N PRO A 185 -16.67 13.67 -21.82
CA PRO A 185 -16.41 13.44 -23.24
C PRO A 185 -14.96 13.07 -23.57
N ALA A 186 -14.00 13.65 -22.85
CA ALA A 186 -12.58 13.36 -23.07
C ALA A 186 -12.21 11.96 -22.57
N TYR A 187 -12.74 11.48 -21.45
CA TYR A 187 -12.54 10.10 -21.00
C TYR A 187 -13.21 9.10 -21.94
N ARG A 188 -14.44 9.37 -22.37
CA ARG A 188 -15.14 8.54 -23.37
C ARG A 188 -14.30 8.34 -24.62
N SER A 189 -13.77 9.44 -25.19
CA SER A 189 -12.94 9.38 -26.39
C SER A 189 -11.62 8.63 -26.18
N GLN A 190 -11.01 8.72 -24.99
CA GLN A 190 -9.78 7.99 -24.67
C GLN A 190 -10.05 6.49 -24.51
N PHE A 191 -11.15 6.11 -23.85
CA PHE A 191 -11.57 4.71 -23.76
C PHE A 191 -11.98 4.13 -25.11
N ASP A 192 -12.63 4.89 -25.99
CA ASP A 192 -12.94 4.45 -27.36
C ASP A 192 -11.68 4.06 -28.14
N ALA A 193 -10.56 4.76 -27.90
CA ALA A 193 -9.28 4.44 -28.54
C ALA A 193 -8.64 3.13 -28.01
N ILE A 194 -9.06 2.65 -26.84
CA ILE A 194 -8.53 1.44 -26.18
C ILE A 194 -9.48 0.26 -26.37
N LEU A 195 -10.76 0.45 -26.09
CA LEU A 195 -11.79 -0.59 -26.09
C LEU A 195 -12.46 -0.73 -27.47
N GLY A 196 -12.40 0.29 -28.31
CA GLY A 196 -13.19 0.40 -29.54
C GLY A 196 -14.40 1.34 -29.38
N GLU A 197 -14.75 2.05 -30.45
CA GLU A 197 -15.79 3.08 -30.44
C GLU A 197 -17.15 2.54 -29.99
N GLY A 198 -17.74 3.17 -28.98
CA GLY A 198 -19.08 2.87 -28.49
C GLY A 198 -19.16 1.65 -27.55
N ASN A 199 -18.04 0.98 -27.27
CA ASN A 199 -18.01 -0.09 -26.27
C ASN A 199 -18.22 0.48 -24.86
N GLN A 200 -19.00 -0.24 -24.05
CA GLN A 200 -19.27 0.16 -22.67
C GLN A 200 -17.97 0.23 -21.87
N ILE A 201 -17.80 1.31 -21.08
CA ILE A 201 -16.74 1.39 -20.07
C ILE A 201 -17.26 0.68 -18.83
N THR A 202 -16.48 -0.25 -18.31
CA THR A 202 -16.78 -0.96 -17.07
C THR A 202 -15.90 -0.45 -15.93
N PHE A 203 -16.28 -0.78 -14.69
CA PHE A 203 -15.47 -0.50 -13.51
C PHE A 203 -14.11 -1.23 -13.56
N ALA A 204 -14.07 -2.42 -14.15
CA ALA A 204 -12.83 -3.16 -14.35
C ALA A 204 -11.90 -2.47 -15.37
N ASP A 205 -12.43 -1.91 -16.47
CA ASP A 205 -11.63 -1.17 -17.44
C ASP A 205 -10.91 0.03 -16.81
N ILE A 206 -11.57 0.72 -15.88
CA ILE A 206 -10.99 1.81 -15.09
C ILE A 206 -9.86 1.28 -14.20
N GLY A 207 -10.10 0.19 -13.46
CA GLY A 207 -9.07 -0.45 -12.63
C GLY A 207 -7.85 -0.91 -13.43
N ASN A 208 -8.07 -1.44 -14.63
CA ASN A 208 -7.03 -1.93 -15.52
C ASN A 208 -6.09 -0.81 -15.98
N VAL A 209 -6.64 0.31 -16.46
CA VAL A 209 -5.79 1.44 -16.91
C VAL A 209 -5.06 2.11 -15.74
N VAL A 210 -5.69 2.19 -14.56
CA VAL A 210 -5.02 2.69 -13.33
C VAL A 210 -3.86 1.76 -12.93
N ALA A 211 -4.04 0.44 -13.00
CA ALA A 211 -2.97 -0.52 -12.74
C ALA A 211 -1.83 -0.43 -13.77
N ASP A 212 -2.14 -0.22 -15.05
CA ASP A 212 -1.12 0.00 -16.08
C ASP A 212 -0.28 1.25 -15.78
N PHE A 213 -0.92 2.32 -15.29
CA PHE A 213 -0.21 3.50 -14.83
C PHE A 213 0.68 3.21 -13.63
N ILE A 214 0.17 2.59 -12.57
CA ILE A 214 0.95 2.23 -11.37
C ILE A 214 2.18 1.38 -11.75
N ALA A 215 1.95 0.35 -12.59
CA ALA A 215 2.99 -0.57 -13.06
C ALA A 215 4.09 0.14 -13.87
N PHE A 216 3.71 1.13 -14.69
CA PHE A 216 4.65 1.91 -15.48
C PHE A 216 5.40 2.95 -14.65
N GLU A 217 4.66 3.73 -13.85
CA GLU A 217 5.15 4.95 -13.22
C GLU A 217 6.20 4.67 -12.15
N TRP A 218 5.93 3.72 -11.25
CA TRP A 218 6.73 3.48 -10.05
C TRP A 218 7.56 2.20 -10.12
N ARG A 219 7.98 1.84 -11.33
CA ARG A 219 8.94 0.77 -11.53
C ARG A 219 10.33 1.18 -11.05
N ALA A 220 10.85 0.52 -10.02
CA ALA A 220 12.20 0.71 -9.49
C ALA A 220 13.09 -0.49 -9.81
N THR A 221 14.05 -0.32 -10.72
CA THR A 221 14.89 -1.41 -11.26
C THR A 221 16.32 -0.98 -11.59
N ASP A 222 16.70 0.26 -11.28
CA ASP A 222 18.03 0.84 -11.55
C ASP A 222 18.60 1.58 -10.32
N SER A 223 18.42 0.99 -9.13
CA SER A 223 19.07 1.46 -7.90
C SER A 223 20.58 1.15 -7.89
N PRO A 224 21.38 1.78 -7.02
CA PRO A 224 22.77 1.36 -6.78
C PRO A 224 22.93 -0.13 -6.50
N TYR A 225 21.98 -0.75 -5.79
CA TYR A 225 21.94 -2.19 -5.54
C TYR A 225 21.77 -2.99 -6.84
N ASP A 226 20.88 -2.58 -7.75
CA ASP A 226 20.67 -3.27 -9.03
C ASP A 226 21.93 -3.25 -9.89
N ARG A 227 22.53 -2.07 -10.02
CA ARG A 227 23.79 -1.92 -10.76
C ARG A 227 24.94 -2.65 -10.09
N HIS A 228 24.93 -2.78 -8.77
CA HIS A 228 25.92 -3.58 -8.05
C HIS A 228 25.81 -5.06 -8.39
N LEU A 229 24.59 -5.62 -8.36
CA LEU A 229 24.34 -6.99 -8.77
C LEU A 229 24.71 -7.25 -10.25
N ALA A 230 24.58 -6.25 -11.12
CA ALA A 230 25.02 -6.31 -12.51
C ALA A 230 26.55 -6.19 -12.68
N GLY A 231 27.31 -5.89 -11.62
CA GLY A 231 28.75 -5.65 -11.68
C GLY A 231 29.13 -4.28 -12.27
N GLU A 232 28.17 -3.36 -12.35
CA GLU A 232 28.30 -2.02 -12.96
C GLU A 232 28.54 -0.92 -11.91
N TYR A 233 28.32 -1.24 -10.63
CA TYR A 233 28.45 -0.29 -9.53
C TYR A 233 29.16 -0.91 -8.32
N ALA A 234 30.11 -0.17 -7.75
CA ALA A 234 30.74 -0.51 -6.49
C ALA A 234 30.00 0.22 -5.36
N LEU A 235 29.36 -0.53 -4.47
CA LEU A 235 28.79 0.02 -3.24
C LEU A 235 29.88 0.72 -2.42
N SER A 236 29.49 1.75 -1.66
CA SER A 236 30.39 2.33 -0.65
C SER A 236 30.74 1.31 0.43
N ASP A 237 31.83 1.52 1.16
CA ASP A 237 32.26 0.60 2.22
C ASP A 237 31.15 0.38 3.28
N ALA A 238 30.38 1.42 3.62
CA ALA A 238 29.26 1.31 4.57
C ALA A 238 28.09 0.50 3.98
N GLN A 239 27.73 0.75 2.72
CA GLN A 239 26.71 -0.03 2.01
C GLN A 239 27.09 -1.50 1.88
N GLN A 240 28.37 -1.80 1.60
CA GLN A 240 28.86 -3.17 1.51
C GLN A 240 28.79 -3.87 2.87
N ARG A 241 29.27 -3.23 3.95
CA ARG A 241 29.15 -3.79 5.31
C ARG A 241 27.69 -4.00 5.72
N GLY A 242 26.82 -3.05 5.40
CA GLY A 242 25.38 -3.15 5.62
C GLY A 242 24.76 -4.32 4.90
N MET A 243 25.12 -4.53 3.62
CA MET A 243 24.66 -5.67 2.83
C MET A 243 25.13 -7.00 3.42
N ASP A 244 26.40 -7.08 3.84
CA ASP A 244 26.98 -8.26 4.45
C ASP A 244 26.31 -8.60 5.81
N LEU A 245 25.99 -7.58 6.61
CA LEU A 245 25.21 -7.74 7.84
C LEU A 245 23.79 -8.24 7.53
N PHE A 246 23.12 -7.58 6.59
CA PHE A 246 21.72 -7.82 6.21
C PHE A 246 21.47 -9.26 5.73
N TYR A 247 22.33 -9.78 4.84
CA TYR A 247 22.25 -11.17 4.35
C TYR A 247 22.99 -12.19 5.23
N GLY A 248 23.70 -11.71 6.26
CA GLY A 248 24.48 -12.54 7.16
C GLY A 248 23.92 -12.52 8.58
N PRO A 249 24.70 -12.04 9.57
CA PRO A 249 24.38 -12.21 10.98
C PRO A 249 23.15 -11.43 11.48
N ALA A 250 22.71 -10.37 10.78
CA ALA A 250 21.51 -9.64 11.17
C ALA A 250 20.21 -10.37 10.77
N GLY A 251 20.29 -11.35 9.86
CA GLY A 251 19.16 -12.21 9.50
C GLY A 251 18.04 -11.53 8.69
N CYS A 252 18.16 -10.24 8.34
CA CYS A 252 17.11 -9.52 7.60
C CYS A 252 16.75 -10.20 6.26
N GLY A 253 17.75 -10.77 5.60
CA GLY A 253 17.62 -11.49 4.34
C GLY A 253 16.84 -12.82 4.41
N THR A 254 16.38 -13.28 5.59
CA THR A 254 15.52 -14.47 5.67
C THR A 254 14.11 -14.22 5.15
N CYS A 255 13.60 -12.98 5.30
CA CYS A 255 12.29 -12.55 4.82
C CYS A 255 12.44 -11.51 3.70
N HIS A 256 13.41 -10.60 3.83
CA HIS A 256 13.67 -9.58 2.82
C HIS A 256 14.71 -10.05 1.81
N ALA A 257 14.29 -10.86 0.84
CA ALA A 257 15.17 -11.47 -0.15
C ALA A 257 14.70 -11.23 -1.59
N GLY A 258 15.49 -11.70 -2.56
CA GLY A 258 15.13 -11.63 -3.97
C GLY A 258 15.24 -10.22 -4.57
N PRO A 259 14.82 -10.06 -5.84
CA PRO A 259 14.90 -8.79 -6.55
C PRO A 259 14.09 -7.67 -5.89
N PHE A 260 13.06 -7.96 -5.11
CA PHE A 260 12.23 -6.93 -4.47
C PHE A 260 12.42 -6.83 -2.96
N GLN A 261 13.39 -7.56 -2.39
CA GLN A 261 13.63 -7.61 -0.94
C GLN A 261 12.37 -7.96 -0.14
N THR A 262 11.64 -8.97 -0.62
CA THR A 262 10.44 -9.51 0.03
C THR A 262 10.27 -10.96 -0.42
N ASP A 263 9.87 -11.82 0.51
CA ASP A 263 9.45 -13.19 0.26
C ASP A 263 7.94 -13.31 0.00
N HIS A 264 7.22 -12.18 0.04
CA HIS A 264 5.77 -12.07 -0.05
C HIS A 264 4.99 -12.88 1.02
N ALA A 265 5.67 -13.40 2.04
CA ALA A 265 5.10 -14.18 3.12
C ALA A 265 4.52 -13.28 4.22
N PHE A 266 3.94 -13.90 5.26
CA PHE A 266 3.27 -13.21 6.36
C PHE A 266 3.98 -13.52 7.68
N HIS A 267 4.36 -12.46 8.40
CA HIS A 267 5.08 -12.58 9.66
C HIS A 267 4.49 -11.68 10.74
N ALA A 268 4.43 -12.20 11.95
CA ALA A 268 4.09 -11.45 13.14
C ALA A 268 5.39 -11.04 13.85
N ILE A 269 5.63 -9.73 13.93
CA ILE A 269 6.85 -9.16 14.52
C ILE A 269 6.52 -8.17 15.64
N ALA A 270 5.45 -8.44 16.42
CA ALA A 270 4.98 -7.59 17.52
C ALA A 270 4.87 -6.08 17.18
N MET A 271 4.37 -5.74 15.99
CA MET A 271 4.24 -4.33 15.59
C MET A 271 3.21 -3.60 16.48
N PRO A 272 3.50 -2.37 16.96
CA PRO A 272 2.49 -1.51 17.59
C PRO A 272 1.28 -1.29 16.69
N GLN A 273 0.08 -1.32 17.27
CA GLN A 273 -1.17 -1.08 16.57
C GLN A 273 -1.77 0.26 16.98
N LEU A 274 -2.22 1.03 15.99
CA LEU A 274 -2.77 2.37 16.16
C LEU A 274 -4.17 2.42 15.55
N GLY A 275 -4.99 3.35 16.04
CA GLY A 275 -6.25 3.71 15.39
C GLY A 275 -7.38 2.71 15.60
N PRO A 276 -8.38 2.69 14.70
CA PRO A 276 -9.62 1.93 14.90
C PRO A 276 -9.47 0.41 14.70
N GLY A 277 -8.34 -0.05 14.15
CA GLY A 277 -8.11 -1.46 13.82
C GLY A 277 -9.08 -2.02 12.78
N LYS A 278 -9.22 -3.34 12.75
CA LYS A 278 -10.13 -4.05 11.83
C LYS A 278 -11.18 -4.83 12.62
N ALA A 279 -12.39 -4.31 12.63
CA ALA A 279 -13.55 -4.94 13.26
C ALA A 279 -14.64 -5.26 12.22
N ALA A 280 -15.36 -6.37 12.42
CA ALA A 280 -16.60 -6.68 11.73
C ALA A 280 -17.77 -5.88 12.34
N ARG A 281 -18.92 -5.86 11.66
CA ARG A 281 -20.10 -5.03 11.99
C ARG A 281 -20.63 -5.15 13.44
N PHE A 282 -20.29 -6.21 14.15
CA PHE A 282 -20.74 -6.47 15.52
C PHE A 282 -19.58 -6.73 16.50
N GLU A 283 -18.35 -6.42 16.09
CA GLU A 283 -17.16 -6.48 16.94
C GLU A 283 -16.93 -5.10 17.57
N SER A 284 -16.50 -5.08 18.83
CA SER A 284 -16.24 -3.85 19.59
C SER A 284 -14.80 -3.83 20.12
N HIS A 285 -13.82 -4.05 19.24
CA HIS A 285 -12.38 -4.00 19.54
C HIS A 285 -11.64 -3.15 18.50
N ALA A 286 -10.39 -2.77 18.80
CA ALA A 286 -9.52 -2.00 17.91
C ALA A 286 -8.32 -2.83 17.41
N ARG A 287 -8.34 -4.14 17.67
CA ARG A 287 -7.35 -5.08 17.14
C ARG A 287 -7.36 -5.08 15.61
N ASP A 288 -6.18 -5.19 15.03
CA ASP A 288 -5.98 -5.69 13.68
C ASP A 288 -5.34 -7.07 13.73
N ASP A 289 -6.14 -8.12 13.57
CA ASP A 289 -5.64 -9.51 13.63
C ASP A 289 -4.81 -9.90 12.39
N GLY A 290 -4.63 -9.00 11.41
CA GLY A 290 -3.78 -9.23 10.24
C GLY A 290 -4.30 -10.36 9.34
N ARG A 291 -3.38 -11.26 8.95
CA ARG A 291 -3.65 -12.42 8.08
C ARG A 291 -4.69 -13.37 8.66
N MET A 292 -4.86 -13.47 9.98
CA MET A 292 -5.91 -14.27 10.60
C MET A 292 -7.32 -13.89 10.12
N ARG A 293 -7.59 -12.62 9.81
CA ARG A 293 -8.91 -12.21 9.26
C ARG A 293 -9.18 -12.77 7.87
N VAL A 294 -8.13 -13.25 7.19
CA VAL A 294 -8.17 -13.80 5.84
C VAL A 294 -8.23 -15.32 5.87
N THR A 295 -7.49 -15.97 6.77
CA THR A 295 -7.36 -17.43 6.83
C THR A 295 -8.26 -18.08 7.89
N GLY A 296 -8.63 -17.33 8.93
CA GLY A 296 -9.32 -17.85 10.11
C GLY A 296 -8.43 -18.67 11.05
N ALA A 297 -7.13 -18.80 10.73
CA ALA A 297 -6.19 -19.61 11.48
C ALA A 297 -5.52 -18.77 12.58
N SER A 298 -5.45 -19.30 13.81
CA SER A 298 -4.91 -18.57 14.97
C SER A 298 -3.40 -18.31 14.86
N GLU A 299 -2.67 -19.18 14.16
CA GLU A 299 -1.24 -19.06 13.89
C GLU A 299 -0.90 -17.87 12.97
N ASP A 300 -1.87 -17.34 12.24
CA ASP A 300 -1.73 -16.17 11.37
C ASP A 300 -2.08 -14.86 12.09
N ALA A 301 -2.35 -14.90 13.39
CA ALA A 301 -2.71 -13.72 14.17
C ALA A 301 -1.57 -12.69 14.15
N PHE A 302 -1.94 -11.43 13.88
CA PHE A 302 -1.01 -10.28 13.83
C PHE A 302 0.09 -10.41 12.78
N ALA A 303 -0.02 -11.37 11.86
CA ALA A 303 0.91 -11.53 10.76
C ALA A 303 0.53 -10.59 9.61
N PHE A 304 1.52 -9.89 9.08
CA PHE A 304 1.37 -8.99 7.93
C PHE A 304 2.39 -9.34 6.85
N ARG A 305 2.06 -9.02 5.61
CA ARG A 305 2.91 -9.30 4.46
C ARG A 305 4.25 -8.60 4.59
N THR A 306 5.34 -9.30 4.33
CA THR A 306 6.68 -8.70 4.19
C THR A 306 6.63 -7.64 3.08
N PRO A 307 6.78 -6.34 3.36
CA PRO A 307 6.78 -5.32 2.31
C PRO A 307 8.09 -5.40 1.51
N SER A 308 8.04 -4.98 0.23
CA SER A 308 9.25 -4.71 -0.55
C SER A 308 10.06 -3.60 0.11
N LEU A 309 11.40 -3.73 0.11
CA LEU A 309 12.29 -2.68 0.61
C LEU A 309 12.79 -1.73 -0.48
N ARG A 310 12.31 -1.87 -1.72
CA ARG A 310 12.62 -0.90 -2.78
C ARG A 310 12.14 0.49 -2.39
N ASN A 311 13.02 1.48 -2.48
CA ASN A 311 12.77 2.87 -2.06
C ASN A 311 12.36 3.06 -0.60
N VAL A 312 12.63 2.10 0.30
CA VAL A 312 12.18 2.16 1.71
C VAL A 312 12.70 3.39 2.48
N ALA A 313 13.83 3.96 2.07
CA ALA A 313 14.36 5.19 2.66
C ALA A 313 13.42 6.42 2.51
N HIS A 314 12.40 6.34 1.65
CA HIS A 314 11.52 7.45 1.30
C HIS A 314 10.03 7.20 1.58
N THR A 315 9.67 6.07 2.19
CA THR A 315 8.27 5.65 2.39
C THR A 315 7.79 5.73 3.83
N ALA A 316 8.42 6.59 4.64
CA ALA A 316 8.00 6.81 6.01
C ALA A 316 6.54 7.32 6.09
N PRO A 317 5.79 6.98 7.16
CA PRO A 317 6.18 6.15 8.30
C PRO A 317 6.02 4.63 8.05
N TYR A 318 6.61 3.82 8.93
CA TYR A 318 6.83 2.38 8.71
C TYR A 318 5.95 1.47 9.57
N GLY A 319 5.64 0.29 9.02
CA GLY A 319 4.78 -0.72 9.63
C GLY A 319 3.35 -0.69 9.07
N HIS A 320 2.57 -1.74 9.31
CA HIS A 320 1.19 -1.84 8.79
C HIS A 320 0.28 -0.68 9.27
N ALA A 321 0.54 -0.13 10.46
CA ALA A 321 -0.14 1.05 11.02
C ALA A 321 0.72 2.33 10.97
N GLY A 322 1.88 2.31 10.30
CA GLY A 322 2.79 3.45 10.21
C GLY A 322 3.32 3.88 11.59
N ALA A 323 3.60 2.93 12.48
CA ALA A 323 3.97 3.19 13.87
C ALA A 323 5.32 3.91 14.02
N TYR A 324 6.25 3.76 13.08
CA TYR A 324 7.60 4.31 13.21
C TYR A 324 7.85 5.45 12.22
N ARG A 325 8.23 6.64 12.70
CA ARG A 325 8.47 7.82 11.85
C ARG A 325 9.75 7.71 11.03
N THR A 326 10.73 6.97 11.51
CA THR A 326 12.06 6.90 10.89
C THR A 326 12.46 5.47 10.57
N LEU A 327 13.28 5.32 9.53
CA LEU A 327 13.77 4.01 9.10
C LEU A 327 14.61 3.37 10.20
N GLU A 328 15.42 4.17 10.90
CA GLU A 328 16.20 3.70 12.05
C GLU A 328 15.31 3.13 13.16
N ALA A 329 14.20 3.80 13.50
CA ALA A 329 13.35 3.34 14.59
C ALA A 329 12.67 2.00 14.26
N VAL A 330 12.24 1.79 13.01
CA VAL A 330 11.71 0.49 12.60
C VAL A 330 12.81 -0.57 12.49
N VAL A 331 14.03 -0.24 12.06
CA VAL A 331 15.16 -1.18 12.09
C VAL A 331 15.46 -1.60 13.54
N ARG A 332 15.46 -0.67 14.49
CA ARG A 332 15.65 -0.98 15.91
C ARG A 332 14.52 -1.82 16.50
N HIS A 333 13.28 -1.63 16.03
CA HIS A 333 12.16 -2.51 16.39
C HIS A 333 12.45 -3.98 16.01
N HIS A 334 13.02 -4.23 14.83
CA HIS A 334 13.36 -5.59 14.40
C HIS A 334 14.42 -6.28 15.29
N LEU A 335 15.24 -5.50 16.01
CA LEU A 335 16.30 -6.04 16.87
C LEU A 335 15.74 -6.64 18.17
N ASP A 336 14.66 -6.09 18.71
CA ASP A 336 13.94 -6.67 19.85
C ASP A 336 12.47 -6.23 19.79
N PRO A 337 11.63 -6.93 19.01
CA PRO A 337 10.28 -6.46 18.74
C PRO A 337 9.39 -6.42 19.97
N VAL A 338 9.53 -7.41 20.86
CA VAL A 338 8.73 -7.49 22.08
C VAL A 338 9.11 -6.37 23.04
N ALA A 339 10.40 -6.13 23.29
CA ALA A 339 10.80 -5.01 24.13
C ALA A 339 10.40 -3.65 23.51
N SER A 340 10.51 -3.52 22.19
CA SER A 340 10.14 -2.32 21.46
C SER A 340 8.64 -2.03 21.53
N LEU A 341 7.79 -3.05 21.44
CA LEU A 341 6.34 -2.92 21.62
C LEU A 341 6.00 -2.34 23.00
N TYR A 342 6.54 -2.91 24.07
CA TYR A 342 6.27 -2.45 25.44
C TYR A 342 6.88 -1.08 25.75
N ALA A 343 7.97 -0.71 25.07
CA ALA A 343 8.65 0.57 25.22
C ALA A 343 8.24 1.61 24.15
N TYR A 344 7.18 1.36 23.38
CA TYR A 344 6.85 2.16 22.21
C TYR A 344 6.59 3.64 22.56
N ASP A 345 7.34 4.53 21.91
CA ASP A 345 7.15 5.99 22.02
C ASP A 345 6.04 6.48 21.09
N ARG A 346 4.91 6.88 21.68
CA ARG A 346 3.74 7.42 20.97
C ARG A 346 4.05 8.66 20.12
N SER A 347 5.13 9.39 20.41
CA SER A 347 5.53 10.57 19.63
C SER A 347 5.94 10.22 18.18
N GLN A 348 6.23 8.95 17.91
CA GLN A 348 6.55 8.46 16.59
C GLN A 348 5.34 8.46 15.64
N ALA A 349 4.13 8.27 16.14
CA ALA A 349 2.93 8.31 15.32
C ALA A 349 2.72 9.70 14.71
N VAL A 350 2.40 9.73 13.42
CA VAL A 350 2.07 10.93 12.64
C VAL A 350 0.59 10.85 12.31
N LEU A 351 -0.26 11.43 13.16
CA LEU A 351 -1.71 11.32 13.02
C LEU A 351 -2.29 12.72 12.74
N PRO A 352 -2.94 12.94 11.57
CA PRO A 352 -3.72 14.16 11.35
C PRO A 352 -4.75 14.36 12.46
N ALA A 353 -5.11 15.60 12.78
CA ALA A 353 -6.10 15.86 13.81
C ALA A 353 -7.46 15.27 13.41
N LEU A 354 -8.06 14.49 14.32
CA LEU A 354 -9.41 13.96 14.20
C LEU A 354 -10.03 13.98 15.60
N ASP A 355 -11.03 14.82 15.80
CA ASP A 355 -11.63 15.01 17.11
C ASP A 355 -12.34 13.73 17.58
N GLY A 356 -12.05 13.30 18.82
CA GLY A 356 -12.66 12.12 19.41
C GLY A 356 -12.06 10.78 18.99
N ALA A 357 -10.99 10.76 18.18
CA ALA A 357 -10.29 9.53 17.82
C ALA A 357 -9.63 8.87 19.05
N ASP A 358 -9.87 7.56 19.21
CA ASP A 358 -9.20 6.71 20.21
C ASP A 358 -8.13 5.84 19.53
N ASP A 359 -6.99 6.47 19.24
CA ASP A 359 -5.91 5.83 18.47
C ASP A 359 -5.05 4.86 19.29
N TRP A 360 -5.26 4.79 20.61
CA TRP A 360 -4.35 4.13 21.54
C TRP A 360 -4.96 2.93 22.27
N ARG A 361 -6.23 2.61 22.01
CA ARG A 361 -6.96 1.56 22.72
C ARG A 361 -6.22 0.23 22.82
N VAL A 362 -5.59 -0.22 21.74
CA VAL A 362 -4.78 -1.47 21.75
C VAL A 362 -3.51 -1.30 22.59
N MET A 363 -2.83 -0.16 22.46
CA MET A 363 -1.58 0.12 23.19
C MET A 363 -1.80 0.43 24.69
N ASP A 364 -3.05 0.73 25.09
CA ASP A 364 -3.46 0.96 26.47
C ASP A 364 -4.02 -0.31 27.15
N ASP A 365 -4.24 -1.39 26.40
CA ASP A 365 -4.76 -2.66 26.90
C ASP A 365 -3.62 -3.69 27.08
N PRO A 366 -3.26 -4.07 28.33
CA PRO A 366 -2.19 -5.02 28.60
C PRO A 366 -2.44 -6.42 28.01
N ASP A 367 -3.70 -6.85 27.91
CA ASP A 367 -4.03 -8.17 27.37
C ASP A 367 -3.83 -8.19 25.85
N GLU A 368 -4.17 -7.09 25.18
CA GLU A 368 -3.93 -6.92 23.74
C GLU A 368 -2.43 -6.81 23.43
N LEU A 369 -1.67 -6.05 24.23
CA LEU A 369 -0.20 -6.01 24.11
C LEU A 369 0.43 -7.39 24.32
N ALA A 370 -0.04 -8.15 25.30
CA ALA A 370 0.44 -9.50 25.56
C ALA A 370 0.16 -10.44 24.38
N ALA A 371 -1.03 -10.36 23.78
CA ALA A 371 -1.39 -11.15 22.60
C ALA A 371 -0.50 -10.83 21.38
N ILE A 372 -0.24 -9.54 21.12
CA ILE A 372 0.66 -9.11 20.04
C ILE A 372 2.10 -9.58 20.30
N ALA A 373 2.57 -9.48 21.55
CA ALA A 373 3.89 -9.94 21.94
C ALA A 373 4.06 -11.47 21.82
N GLU A 374 3.04 -12.24 22.20
CA GLU A 374 3.06 -13.70 22.15
C GLU A 374 3.11 -14.23 20.70
N ALA A 375 2.52 -13.51 19.76
CA ALA A 375 2.56 -13.88 18.34
C ALA A 375 3.90 -13.60 17.65
N ASN A 376 4.83 -12.91 18.30
CA ASN A 376 6.13 -12.55 17.72
C ASN A 376 6.94 -13.77 17.26
N GLN A 377 7.49 -13.68 16.05
CA GLN A 377 8.26 -14.74 15.41
C GLN A 377 9.77 -14.47 15.35
N LEU A 378 10.22 -13.27 15.76
CA LEU A 378 11.64 -12.91 15.72
C LEU A 378 12.32 -13.06 17.08
N GLU A 379 13.52 -13.61 17.09
CA GLU A 379 14.37 -13.64 18.28
C GLU A 379 15.17 -12.34 18.41
N PRO A 380 15.40 -11.84 19.64
CA PRO A 380 16.22 -10.65 19.84
C PRO A 380 17.63 -10.80 19.25
N THR A 381 18.06 -9.78 18.52
CA THR A 381 19.37 -9.68 17.90
C THR A 381 20.03 -8.37 18.30
N ALA A 382 21.32 -8.40 18.64
CA ALA A 382 22.05 -7.21 19.03
C ALA A 382 22.92 -6.69 17.89
N LEU A 383 22.72 -5.43 17.53
CA LEU A 383 23.63 -4.66 16.66
C LEU A 383 24.08 -3.41 17.40
N THR A 384 25.33 -3.00 17.16
CA THR A 384 25.84 -1.70 17.58
C THR A 384 25.23 -0.58 16.75
N ASP A 385 25.33 0.67 17.24
CA ASP A 385 24.84 1.83 16.48
C ASP A 385 25.55 1.98 15.12
N ASP A 386 26.83 1.62 15.05
CA ASP A 386 27.60 1.63 13.79
C ASP A 386 27.08 0.57 12.80
N GLU A 387 26.72 -0.63 13.28
CA GLU A 387 26.12 -1.68 12.45
C GLU A 387 24.70 -1.32 11.99
N VAL A 388 23.91 -0.66 12.84
CA VAL A 388 22.61 -0.10 12.43
C VAL A 388 22.80 0.96 11.35
N ALA A 389 23.79 1.85 11.50
CA ALA A 389 24.12 2.84 10.47
C ALA A 389 24.55 2.21 9.14
N ASP A 390 25.32 1.12 9.18
CA ASP A 390 25.69 0.35 8.00
C ASP A 390 24.45 -0.30 7.33
N ILE A 391 23.52 -0.89 8.09
CA ILE A 391 22.23 -1.39 7.55
C ILE A 391 21.46 -0.26 6.87
N LEU A 392 21.34 0.90 7.50
CA LEU A 392 20.65 2.06 6.92
C LEU A 392 21.32 2.51 5.62
N ALA A 393 22.66 2.49 5.57
CA ALA A 393 23.39 2.80 4.34
C ALA A 393 23.06 1.79 3.22
N PHE A 394 22.98 0.49 3.53
CA PHE A 394 22.54 -0.52 2.56
C PHE A 394 21.10 -0.31 2.09
N LEU A 395 20.16 -0.01 3.01
CA LEU A 395 18.77 0.26 2.63
C LEU A 395 18.63 1.49 1.72
N ASP A 396 19.49 2.50 1.88
CA ASP A 396 19.58 3.64 0.96
C ASP A 396 20.07 3.24 -0.43
N ALA A 397 20.92 2.21 -0.55
CA ALA A 397 21.35 1.67 -1.85
C ALA A 397 20.21 1.00 -2.65
N LEU A 398 19.07 0.72 -2.02
CA LEU A 398 17.86 0.20 -2.68
C LEU A 398 17.02 1.30 -3.34
N THR A 399 17.43 2.56 -3.21
CA THR A 399 16.72 3.71 -3.77
C THR A 399 16.98 3.85 -5.28
N ASP A 400 15.91 3.90 -6.05
CA ASP A 400 15.88 4.25 -7.47
C ASP A 400 15.28 5.66 -7.63
N PRO A 401 16.12 6.69 -7.86
CA PRO A 401 15.66 8.07 -7.99
C PRO A 401 14.67 8.29 -9.14
N ALA A 402 14.83 7.56 -10.26
CA ALA A 402 13.93 7.71 -11.41
C ALA A 402 12.52 7.21 -11.09
N ALA A 403 12.41 6.17 -10.26
CA ALA A 403 11.12 5.70 -9.76
C ALA A 403 10.51 6.67 -8.74
N LEU A 404 11.31 7.31 -7.90
CA LEU A 404 10.82 8.31 -6.92
C LEU A 404 10.26 9.56 -7.60
N ASP A 405 10.98 10.09 -8.59
CA ASP A 405 10.57 11.30 -9.32
C ASP A 405 9.32 11.06 -10.18
N GLY A 406 9.07 9.80 -10.54
CA GLY A 406 8.05 9.41 -11.51
C GLY A 406 8.53 9.61 -12.95
N ARG A 407 7.81 9.01 -13.89
CA ARG A 407 8.12 9.06 -15.33
C ARG A 407 7.19 10.04 -16.04
N LEU A 408 5.90 9.99 -15.74
CA LEU A 408 4.89 10.93 -16.24
C LEU A 408 4.59 12.03 -15.22
N GLY A 409 4.72 11.74 -13.93
CA GLY A 409 4.49 12.68 -12.83
C GLY A 409 3.03 13.06 -12.62
N ILE A 410 2.82 14.20 -11.99
CA ILE A 410 1.49 14.75 -11.69
C ILE A 410 0.94 15.49 -12.93
N PRO A 411 -0.25 15.14 -13.46
CA PRO A 411 -0.80 15.80 -14.63
C PRO A 411 -1.14 17.27 -14.36
N GLU A 412 -1.16 18.09 -15.42
CA GLU A 412 -1.44 19.52 -15.22
C GLU A 412 -2.86 19.80 -14.73
N SER A 413 -3.79 19.04 -15.29
CA SER A 413 -5.22 19.05 -15.03
C SER A 413 -5.80 17.69 -15.40
N VAL A 414 -6.97 17.36 -14.88
CA VAL A 414 -7.71 16.14 -15.23
C VAL A 414 -8.96 16.44 -16.07
N PRO A 415 -9.42 15.50 -16.92
CA PRO A 415 -10.60 15.67 -17.76
C PRO A 415 -11.90 16.07 -17.05
N SER A 416 -12.11 15.66 -15.79
CA SER A 416 -13.30 16.09 -15.03
C SER A 416 -13.33 17.59 -14.72
N GLY A 417 -12.16 18.25 -14.78
CA GLY A 417 -11.98 19.63 -14.34
C GLY A 417 -11.87 19.80 -12.82
N LEU A 418 -11.85 18.69 -12.06
CA LEU A 418 -11.64 18.72 -10.62
C LEU A 418 -10.19 19.09 -10.27
N PRO A 419 -9.95 19.64 -9.07
CA PRO A 419 -8.59 19.97 -8.62
C PRO A 419 -7.68 18.74 -8.59
N VAL A 420 -6.41 18.96 -8.91
CA VAL A 420 -5.34 17.97 -8.78
C VAL A 420 -4.44 18.39 -7.63
N ASP A 421 -4.30 17.52 -6.63
CA ASP A 421 -3.40 17.70 -5.50
C ASP A 421 -1.93 17.73 -5.96
N ARG A 422 -1.11 18.61 -5.38
CA ARG A 422 0.29 18.86 -5.79
C ARG A 422 1.24 19.10 -4.62
#